data_AF-A0A8H4SIM0-F1
#
_entry.id   AF-A0A8H4SIM0-F1
#
_cell.length_a   1.000
_cell.length_b   1.000
_cell.length_c   1.000
_cell.angle_alpha   90.00
_cell.angle_beta   90.00
_cell.angle_gamma   90.00
#
_symmetry.space_group_name_H-M   'P 1'
#
loop_
_entity.id
_entity.type
_entity.pdbx_description
1 polymer ?
#
loop_
_entity_poly.entity_id
_entity_poly.type
_entity_poly.pdbx_seq_one_letter_code
_entity_poly.pdbx_strand_id
1 'polypeptide(L)'
;MRDVVVKNLGAVLEKYKRVGTSNGVWRALDLPEYSDAALKEALGSLERFDRMECGGVLLLGPKNSAAAGHTSQSSGSLDSVALTQTGSKVPVFDLSVLFSESDINKLRESHGQFQHTALFFRPEDQIGIDAMISLWKIKRLLEGVDPTEK
;
A
#
# COMPACT_ATOMS: atom_id res chain seq x y z
N MET A 1 -15.52 5.87 6.95
CA MET A 1 -14.84 4.61 6.55
C MET A 1 -13.35 4.84 6.34
N ARG A 2 -12.94 5.89 5.62
CA ARG A 2 -11.51 6.28 5.45
C ARG A 2 -10.76 6.43 6.78
N ASP A 3 -11.32 7.18 7.72
CA ASP A 3 -10.71 7.38 9.05
C ASP A 3 -10.48 6.07 9.82
N VAL A 4 -11.34 5.07 9.63
CA VAL A 4 -11.18 3.75 10.27
C VAL A 4 -9.97 3.04 9.68
N VAL A 5 -9.77 3.12 8.36
CA VAL A 5 -8.59 2.51 7.72
C VAL A 5 -7.32 3.21 8.16
N VAL A 6 -7.31 4.55 8.18
CA VAL A 6 -6.17 5.36 8.67
C VAL A 6 -5.84 4.98 10.11
N LYS A 7 -6.85 4.90 10.98
CA LYS A 7 -6.68 4.48 12.38
C LYS A 7 -6.12 3.06 12.51
N ASN A 8 -6.63 2.11 11.72
CA ASN A 8 -6.18 0.72 11.77
C ASN A 8 -4.73 0.58 11.28
N LEU A 9 -4.38 1.24 10.16
CA LEU A 9 -3.00 1.26 9.67
C LEU A 9 -2.04 1.91 10.68
N GLY A 10 -2.46 3.03 11.29
CA GLY A 10 -1.70 3.66 12.37
C GLY A 10 -1.51 2.73 13.58
N ALA A 11 -2.54 1.98 13.99
CA ALA A 11 -2.45 1.03 15.10
C ALA A 11 -1.50 -0.14 14.81
N VAL A 12 -1.52 -0.68 13.58
CA VAL A 12 -0.57 -1.72 13.16
C VAL A 12 0.86 -1.18 13.19
N LEU A 13 1.09 0.04 12.72
CA LEU A 13 2.43 0.66 12.73
C LEU A 13 2.93 0.93 14.14
N GLU A 14 2.08 1.44 15.03
CA GLU A 14 2.45 1.64 16.44
C GLU A 14 2.85 0.32 17.12
N LYS A 15 2.21 -0.79 16.77
CA LYS A 15 2.59 -2.11 17.26
C LYS A 15 3.87 -2.64 16.61
N TYR A 16 4.02 -2.46 15.29
CA TYR A 16 5.11 -2.98 14.49
C TYR A 16 6.01 -1.86 13.94
N LYS A 17 6.60 -1.07 14.85
CA LYS A 17 7.39 0.13 14.51
C LYS A 17 8.63 -0.12 13.66
N ARG A 18 9.10 -1.36 13.53
CA ARG A 18 10.33 -1.68 12.79
C ARG A 18 10.02 -2.14 11.36
N VAL A 19 10.46 -1.37 10.38
CA VAL A 19 10.48 -1.76 8.96
C VAL A 19 11.76 -2.50 8.62
N GLY A 20 11.69 -3.44 7.68
CA GLY A 20 12.87 -4.10 7.13
C GLY A 20 13.46 -5.22 8.01
N THR A 21 12.92 -5.47 9.20
CA THR A 21 13.33 -6.60 10.05
C THR A 21 12.98 -7.93 9.40
N SER A 22 13.86 -8.92 9.31
CA SER A 22 13.53 -10.27 8.82
C SER A 22 12.20 -10.76 9.42
N ASN A 23 11.25 -11.15 8.55
CA ASN A 23 9.87 -11.52 8.90
C ASN A 23 8.96 -10.42 9.52
N GLY A 24 9.29 -9.14 9.34
CA GLY A 24 8.50 -8.01 9.82
C GLY A 24 7.15 -7.83 9.10
N VAL A 25 6.27 -7.03 9.71
CA VAL A 25 4.95 -6.67 9.15
C VAL A 25 5.08 -5.68 7.99
N TRP A 26 6.12 -4.85 8.01
CA TRP A 26 6.33 -3.79 7.03
C TRP A 26 7.66 -3.93 6.28
N ARG A 27 7.60 -3.67 4.98
CA ARG A 27 8.75 -3.63 4.07
C ARG A 27 8.66 -2.37 3.22
N ALA A 28 9.68 -1.53 3.30
CA ALA A 28 9.80 -0.42 2.37
C ALA A 28 10.11 -0.95 0.97
N LEU A 29 9.44 -0.36 -0.02
CA LEU A 29 9.71 -0.59 -1.42
C LEU A 29 10.07 0.78 -2.03
N ASP A 30 11.32 0.92 -2.46
CA ASP A 30 11.75 2.11 -3.18
C ASP A 30 11.45 1.90 -4.66
N LEU A 31 10.30 2.43 -5.09
CA LEU A 31 9.86 2.36 -6.48
C LEU A 31 10.31 3.61 -7.24
N PRO A 32 11.04 3.46 -8.37
CA PRO A 32 11.33 4.59 -9.26
C PRO A 32 10.08 5.07 -10.01
N GLU A 33 9.14 4.17 -10.26
CA GLU A 33 7.88 4.43 -10.96
C GLU A 33 6.77 3.45 -10.52
N TYR A 34 5.51 3.79 -10.81
CA TYR A 34 4.36 2.94 -10.54
C TYR A 34 3.99 2.10 -11.77
N SER A 35 4.73 1.01 -11.97
CA SER A 35 4.50 0.02 -13.02
C SER A 35 4.51 -1.41 -12.46
N ASP A 36 3.84 -2.34 -13.14
CA ASP A 36 3.84 -3.77 -12.77
C ASP A 36 5.27 -4.34 -12.74
N ALA A 37 6.11 -3.92 -13.69
CA ALA A 37 7.50 -4.33 -13.77
C ALA A 37 8.31 -3.83 -12.56
N ALA A 38 8.21 -2.54 -12.22
CA ALA A 38 8.90 -1.98 -11.07
C ALA A 38 8.44 -2.62 -9.75
N LEU A 39 7.14 -2.90 -9.61
CA LEU A 39 6.62 -3.61 -8.44
C LEU A 39 7.14 -5.04 -8.35
N LYS A 40 7.15 -5.78 -9.45
CA LYS A 40 7.68 -7.15 -9.49
C LYS A 40 9.16 -7.19 -9.16
N GLU A 41 9.94 -6.24 -9.66
CA GLU A 41 11.37 -6.13 -9.38
C GLU A 41 11.61 -5.81 -7.91
N ALA A 42 10.95 -4.78 -7.37
CA ALA A 42 11.09 -4.38 -5.98
C ALA A 42 10.64 -5.49 -5.02
N LEU A 43 9.52 -6.15 -5.31
CA LEU A 43 9.05 -7.30 -4.54
C LEU A 43 9.99 -8.49 -4.69
N GLY A 44 10.52 -8.75 -5.88
CA GLY A 44 11.46 -9.82 -6.16
C GLY A 44 12.80 -9.69 -5.41
N SER A 45 13.19 -8.46 -5.07
CA SER A 45 14.37 -8.19 -4.24
C SER A 45 14.19 -8.55 -2.76
N LEU A 46 12.94 -8.75 -2.30
CA LEU A 46 12.67 -9.16 -0.93
C LEU A 46 13.04 -10.63 -0.74
N GLU A 47 13.74 -10.92 0.37
CA GLU A 47 13.89 -12.29 0.84
C GLU A 47 12.52 -12.91 1.14
N ARG A 48 12.35 -14.21 0.88
CA ARG A 48 11.12 -14.92 1.25
C ARG A 48 10.95 -14.94 2.77
N PHE A 49 9.74 -14.67 3.23
CA PHE A 49 9.37 -14.75 4.65
C PHE A 49 7.97 -15.35 4.84
N ASP A 50 7.61 -15.65 6.09
CA ASP A 50 6.39 -16.37 6.41
C ASP A 50 5.15 -15.55 6.07
N ARG A 51 4.17 -16.21 5.43
CA ARG A 51 2.85 -15.63 5.07
C ARG A 51 2.97 -14.41 4.15
N MET A 52 4.03 -14.31 3.36
CA MET A 52 4.20 -13.28 2.35
C MET A 52 3.04 -13.26 1.35
N GLU A 53 2.47 -14.42 1.03
CA GLU A 53 1.28 -14.58 0.18
C GLU A 53 0.00 -13.97 0.77
N CYS A 54 -0.04 -13.68 2.08
CA CYS A 54 -1.17 -13.02 2.73
C CYS A 54 -1.05 -11.48 2.75
N GLY A 55 0.05 -10.95 2.22
CA GLY A 55 0.33 -9.51 2.24
C GLY A 55 -0.38 -8.72 1.14
N GLY A 56 -0.04 -7.44 1.05
CA GLY A 56 -0.49 -6.51 0.02
C GLY A 56 0.48 -5.35 -0.13
N VAL A 57 0.44 -4.69 -1.28
CA VAL A 57 1.24 -3.50 -1.57
C VAL A 57 0.40 -2.25 -1.35
N LEU A 58 0.96 -1.26 -0.64
CA LEU A 58 0.38 0.06 -0.45
C LEU A 58 1.21 1.06 -1.27
N LEU A 59 0.60 1.72 -2.27
CA LEU A 59 1.22 2.82 -2.99
C LEU A 59 0.86 4.13 -2.29
N LEU A 60 1.86 4.95 -1.99
CA LEU A 60 1.68 6.15 -1.15
C LEU A 60 1.67 7.46 -1.94
N GLY A 61 1.76 7.40 -3.27
CA GLY A 61 1.92 8.57 -4.13
C GLY A 61 3.32 9.19 -4.04
N PRO A 62 3.76 9.95 -5.06
CA PRO A 62 5.04 10.65 -5.01
C PRO A 62 5.07 11.65 -3.83
N LYS A 63 6.24 11.73 -3.17
CA LYS A 63 6.48 12.58 -1.99
C LYS A 63 6.39 14.08 -2.28
N ASN A 64 6.52 14.48 -3.55
CA ASN A 64 6.64 15.87 -3.97
C ASN A 64 5.48 16.28 -4.89
N SER A 65 4.31 16.59 -4.34
CA SER A 65 3.19 17.21 -5.08
C SER A 65 3.43 18.69 -5.45
N ALA A 66 4.69 19.15 -5.48
CA ALA A 66 5.06 20.53 -5.84
C ALA A 66 5.73 20.65 -7.22
N ALA A 67 5.94 19.55 -7.96
CA ALA A 67 6.44 19.58 -9.33
C ALA A 67 5.42 18.97 -10.29
N ALA A 68 4.39 19.75 -10.59
CA ALA A 68 3.56 19.51 -11.77
C ALA A 68 4.46 19.58 -13.02
N GLY A 69 4.58 18.46 -13.75
CA GLY A 69 5.35 18.45 -14.99
C GLY A 69 5.59 17.08 -15.61
N HIS A 70 5.41 15.98 -14.88
CA HIS A 70 5.43 14.65 -15.48
C HIS A 70 4.05 14.05 -15.38
N THR A 71 3.35 14.17 -16.51
CA THR A 71 2.24 13.36 -16.96
C THR A 71 1.76 12.36 -15.93
N SER A 72 0.53 12.54 -15.45
CA SER A 72 -0.36 11.43 -15.11
C SER A 72 -0.39 10.49 -16.32
N GLN A 73 0.66 9.69 -16.49
CA GLN A 73 0.55 8.46 -17.21
C GLN A 73 -0.47 7.70 -16.38
N SER A 74 -1.62 7.50 -16.99
CA SER A 74 -2.64 6.58 -16.52
C SER A 74 -1.97 5.22 -16.40
N SER A 75 -1.32 4.97 -15.27
CA SER A 75 -1.00 3.64 -14.81
C SER A 75 -2.36 3.03 -14.58
N GLY A 76 -2.86 2.24 -15.55
CA GLY A 76 -4.09 1.49 -15.36
C GLY A 76 -4.04 0.85 -13.98
N SER A 77 -5.12 1.01 -13.20
CA SER A 77 -5.19 0.58 -11.80
C SER A 77 -4.52 -0.78 -11.64
N LEU A 78 -3.36 -0.81 -11.00
CA LEU A 78 -2.70 -2.06 -10.68
C LEU A 78 -3.49 -2.66 -9.53
N ASP A 79 -4.28 -3.68 -9.83
CA ASP A 79 -5.14 -4.29 -8.81
C ASP A 79 -4.45 -5.39 -8.03
N SER A 80 -3.46 -6.04 -8.66
CA SER A 80 -2.65 -7.09 -8.05
C SER A 80 -1.29 -7.19 -8.74
N VAL A 81 -0.32 -7.74 -8.03
CA VAL A 81 1.02 -8.03 -8.53
C VAL A 81 1.44 -9.44 -8.13
N ALA A 82 2.20 -10.10 -8.99
CA ALA A 82 2.72 -11.44 -8.72
C ALA A 82 3.97 -11.39 -7.83
N LEU A 83 4.02 -12.26 -6.82
CA LEU A 83 5.19 -12.53 -6.00
C LEU A 83 6.00 -13.67 -6.64
N THR A 84 7.24 -13.38 -7.03
CA THR A 84 8.11 -14.39 -7.66
C THR A 84 8.55 -15.48 -6.68
N GLN A 85 8.64 -15.17 -5.39
CA GLN A 85 9.11 -16.07 -4.33
C GLN A 85 8.14 -17.20 -4.00
N THR A 86 6.84 -16.95 -4.17
CA THR A 86 5.76 -17.89 -3.82
C THR A 86 4.90 -18.28 -5.02
N GLY A 87 4.99 -17.54 -6.14
CA GLY A 87 4.10 -17.68 -7.29
C GLY A 87 2.68 -17.14 -7.06
N SER A 88 2.40 -16.59 -5.87
CA SER A 88 1.09 -16.04 -5.50
C SER A 88 0.89 -14.65 -6.09
N LYS A 89 -0.36 -14.18 -6.15
CA LYS A 89 -0.68 -12.77 -6.43
C LYS A 89 -1.14 -12.09 -5.16
N VAL A 90 -0.64 -10.88 -4.91
CA VAL A 90 -1.07 -10.03 -3.79
C VAL A 90 -1.77 -8.78 -4.29
N PRO A 91 -2.75 -8.26 -3.55
CA PRO A 91 -3.44 -7.04 -3.92
C PRO A 91 -2.51 -5.83 -3.86
N VAL A 92 -2.80 -4.87 -4.71
CA VAL A 92 -2.20 -3.53 -4.69
C VAL A 92 -3.30 -2.52 -4.33
N PHE A 93 -3.00 -1.68 -3.35
CA PHE A 93 -3.86 -0.62 -2.84
C PHE A 93 -3.19 0.72 -3.10
N ASP A 94 -3.74 1.48 -4.03
CA ASP A 94 -3.28 2.85 -4.27
C ASP A 94 -3.89 3.81 -3.25
N LEU A 95 -3.14 4.16 -2.20
CA LEU A 95 -3.63 5.04 -1.16
C LEU A 95 -3.90 6.46 -1.69
N SER A 96 -3.25 6.87 -2.79
CA SER A 96 -3.51 8.18 -3.43
C SER A 96 -4.89 8.26 -4.07
N VAL A 97 -5.46 7.10 -4.46
CA VAL A 97 -6.83 6.98 -4.96
C VAL A 97 -7.81 6.72 -3.81
N LEU A 98 -7.41 5.90 -2.83
CA LEU A 98 -8.29 5.50 -1.73
C LEU A 98 -8.54 6.62 -0.70
N PHE A 99 -7.57 7.52 -0.50
CA PHE A 99 -7.59 8.55 0.54
C PHE A 99 -7.40 9.95 -0.01
N SER A 100 -7.86 10.96 0.72
CA SER A 100 -7.52 12.35 0.42
C SER A 100 -6.05 12.63 0.74
N GLU A 101 -5.48 13.67 0.13
CA GLU A 101 -4.13 14.13 0.44
C GLU A 101 -3.94 14.41 1.94
N SER A 102 -4.96 14.99 2.60
CA SER A 102 -4.94 15.22 4.05
C SER A 102 -4.84 13.94 4.88
N ASP A 103 -5.50 12.86 4.48
CA ASP A 103 -5.44 11.59 5.18
C ASP A 103 -4.11 10.87 4.95
N ILE A 104 -3.55 10.97 3.73
CA ILE A 104 -2.21 10.48 3.41
C ILE A 104 -1.16 11.27 4.20
N ASN A 105 -1.33 12.59 4.34
CA ASN A 105 -0.44 13.43 5.12
C ASN A 105 -0.51 13.10 6.61
N LYS A 106 -1.70 12.83 7.17
CA LYS A 106 -1.81 12.30 8.54
C LYS A 106 -1.06 10.99 8.71
N LEU A 107 -1.14 10.08 7.73
CA LEU A 107 -0.35 8.84 7.76
C LEU A 107 1.16 9.16 7.76
N ARG A 108 1.62 10.00 6.83
CA ARG A 108 3.04 10.45 6.72
C ARG A 108 3.57 11.16 7.97
N GLU A 109 2.75 11.98 8.61
CA GLU A 109 3.07 12.70 9.85
C GLU A 109 3.07 11.75 11.05
N SER A 110 2.15 10.78 11.07
CA SER A 110 2.06 9.80 12.15
C SER A 110 3.27 8.89 12.19
N HIS A 111 3.84 8.55 11.02
CA HIS A 111 4.99 7.67 10.98
C HIS A 111 5.85 7.91 9.74
N GLY A 112 7.16 8.10 9.96
CA GLY A 112 8.15 8.34 8.90
C GLY A 112 8.29 7.21 7.87
N GLN A 113 7.60 6.08 8.05
CA GLN A 113 7.62 4.94 7.12
C GLN A 113 6.69 5.14 5.94
N PHE A 114 5.64 5.94 6.10
CA PHE A 114 4.80 6.37 4.99
C PHE A 114 5.47 7.42 4.11
N GLN A 115 6.74 7.75 4.38
CA GLN A 115 7.57 8.60 3.52
C GLN A 115 8.14 7.84 2.31
N HIS A 116 8.11 6.51 2.32
CA HIS A 116 8.47 5.69 1.14
C HIS A 116 7.40 5.76 0.06
N THR A 117 7.79 5.54 -1.19
CA THR A 117 6.86 5.58 -2.33
C THR A 117 5.89 4.41 -2.34
N ALA A 118 6.30 3.27 -1.78
CA ALA A 118 5.42 2.14 -1.49
C ALA A 118 5.86 1.35 -0.26
N LEU A 119 4.91 0.60 0.31
CA LEU A 119 5.14 -0.35 1.39
C LEU A 119 4.52 -1.69 1.03
N PHE A 120 5.22 -2.78 1.32
CA PHE A 120 4.60 -4.09 1.42
C PHE A 120 4.18 -4.33 2.88
N PHE A 121 2.91 -4.71 3.05
CA PHE A 121 2.24 -4.93 4.31
C PHE A 121 1.83 -6.40 4.45
N ARG A 122 2.27 -7.06 5.52
CA ARG A 122 1.88 -8.43 5.86
C ARG A 122 1.05 -8.45 7.15
N PRO A 123 -0.22 -8.87 7.12
CA PRO A 123 -1.04 -8.96 8.32
C PRO A 123 -0.61 -10.15 9.19
N GLU A 124 -0.01 -9.86 10.36
CA GLU A 124 0.47 -10.89 11.28
C GLU A 124 -0.60 -11.32 12.29
N ASP A 125 -1.35 -10.37 12.85
CA ASP A 125 -2.33 -10.59 13.92
C ASP A 125 -3.71 -9.99 13.59
N GLN A 126 -4.64 -10.04 14.55
CA GLN A 126 -5.99 -9.52 14.35
C GLN A 126 -6.02 -8.04 13.93
N ILE A 127 -5.15 -7.20 14.47
CA ILE A 127 -5.10 -5.77 14.13
C ILE A 127 -4.64 -5.61 12.67
N GLY A 128 -3.64 -6.38 12.26
CA GLY A 128 -3.18 -6.42 10.87
C GLY A 128 -4.25 -6.96 9.91
N ILE A 129 -4.95 -8.02 10.31
CA ILE A 129 -6.05 -8.61 9.54
C ILE A 129 -7.18 -7.59 9.37
N ASP A 130 -7.57 -6.90 10.44
CA ASP A 130 -8.62 -5.87 10.41
C ASP A 130 -8.23 -4.69 9.52
N ALA A 131 -6.95 -4.30 9.53
CA ALA A 131 -6.42 -3.28 8.62
C ALA A 131 -6.53 -3.72 7.15
N MET A 132 -6.12 -4.96 6.84
CA MET A 132 -6.23 -5.53 5.49
C MET A 132 -7.69 -5.61 5.02
N ILE A 133 -8.60 -6.09 5.86
CA ILE A 133 -10.05 -6.12 5.57
C ILE A 133 -10.58 -4.71 5.32
N SER A 134 -10.12 -3.72 6.08
CA SER A 134 -10.55 -2.33 5.94
C SER A 134 -10.10 -1.73 4.60
N LEU A 135 -8.88 -2.04 4.14
CA LEU A 135 -8.37 -1.67 2.82
C LEU A 135 -9.22 -2.27 1.68
N TRP A 136 -9.59 -3.55 1.79
CA TRP A 136 -10.48 -4.18 0.81
C TRP A 136 -11.87 -3.54 0.77
N LYS A 137 -12.44 -3.21 1.93
CA LYS A 137 -13.76 -2.56 2.02
C LYS A 137 -13.78 -1.20 1.32
N ILE A 138 -12.75 -0.38 1.54
CA ILE A 138 -12.67 0.94 0.91
C ILE A 138 -12.39 0.84 -0.59
N LYS A 139 -11.51 -0.07 -1.02
CA LYS A 139 -11.23 -0.31 -2.44
C LYS A 139 -12.50 -0.70 -3.19
N ARG A 140 -13.24 -1.68 -2.68
CA ARG A 140 -14.53 -2.11 -3.26
C ARG A 140 -15.57 -1.01 -3.26
N LEU A 141 -15.62 -0.17 -2.22
CA LEU A 141 -16.56 0.95 -2.17
C LEU A 141 -16.30 1.95 -3.30
N LEU A 142 -15.04 2.16 -3.67
CA LEU A 142 -14.68 3.10 -4.73
C LEU A 142 -14.80 2.50 -6.13
N GLU A 143 -14.52 1.21 -6.28
CA GLU A 143 -14.77 0.48 -7.53
C GLU A 143 -16.25 0.31 -7.85
N GLY A 144 -17.11 0.24 -6.82
CA GLY A 144 -18.56 0.15 -6.96
C GLY A 144 -19.27 1.49 -7.16
N VAL A 145 -18.56 2.62 -7.13
CA VAL A 145 -19.09 3.95 -7.44
C VAL A 145 -18.76 4.24 -8.90
N ASP A 146 -19.67 3.92 -9.80
CA ASP A 146 -19.60 4.39 -11.19
C ASP A 146 -19.92 5.90 -11.21
N PRO A 147 -18.98 6.79 -11.59
CA PRO A 147 -19.23 8.23 -11.59
C PRO A 147 -20.13 8.70 -12.75
N THR A 148 -20.72 7.79 -13.54
CA THR A 148 -21.57 8.15 -14.69
C THR A 148 -23.07 8.20 -14.45
N GLU A 149 -23.57 7.90 -13.25
CA GLU A 149 -24.99 8.15 -12.93
C GLU A 149 -25.18 9.52 -12.26
N LYS A 150 -25.49 10.53 -13.09
CA LYS A 150 -26.18 11.77 -12.71
C LYS A 150 -27.37 12.01 -13.62
#